data_AF-A0A3P7KWI2-F1
#
_entry.id   AF-A0A3P7KWI2-F1
#
_cell.length_a   1.000
_cell.length_b   1.000
_cell.length_c   1.000
_cell.angle_alpha   90.00
_cell.angle_beta   90.00
_cell.angle_gamma   90.00
#
_symmetry.space_group_name_H-M   'P 1'
#
loop_
_entity.id
_entity.type
_entity.pdbx_description
1 polymer ?
#
loop_
_entity_poly.entity_id
_entity_poly.type
_entity_poly.pdbx_seq_one_letter_code
_entity_poly.pdbx_strand_id
1 'polypeptide(L)'
;MTSEGGGAVAFPVMTLLLHIDPITARDFSLMIQTFGMGCALFVVLFMRVKIEERGLLFGCFGSIPGMCLGFAFVDDMFDAAQKKMLFVSIWSSFAIALFLLNSQKKRLTYASIPDFKLWKAAVLVSTGFIGGIFTSFAGSGADICVFSISTLLFRISEKTATPTTVVLMGNQCC
;
A
#
# COMPACT_ATOMS: atom_id res chain seq x y z
N MET A 1 2.33 -5.43 -13.32
CA MET A 1 3.22 -4.31 -12.95
C MET A 1 2.47 -3.50 -11.91
N THR A 2 3.04 -3.33 -10.72
CA THR A 2 2.41 -2.52 -9.67
C THR A 2 2.61 -1.06 -10.06
N SER A 3 1.62 -0.21 -9.79
CA SER A 3 1.66 1.25 -10.00
C SER A 3 2.61 1.98 -9.04
N GLU A 4 3.32 1.24 -8.19
CA GLU A 4 4.12 1.67 -7.04
C GLU A 4 5.63 1.50 -7.26
N GLY A 5 6.07 1.51 -8.52
CA GLY A 5 7.51 1.49 -8.83
C GLY A 5 8.22 2.79 -8.44
N GLY A 6 7.49 3.92 -8.39
CA GLY A 6 8.06 5.25 -8.19
C GLY A 6 8.64 5.45 -6.79
N GLY A 7 7.81 5.38 -5.74
CA GLY A 7 8.25 5.56 -4.35
C GLY A 7 9.15 4.44 -3.85
N ALA A 8 8.88 3.20 -4.28
CA ALA A 8 9.62 2.04 -3.83
C ALA A 8 11.04 1.91 -4.38
N VAL A 9 11.32 2.50 -5.55
CA VAL A 9 12.68 2.55 -6.12
C VAL A 9 13.37 3.86 -5.74
N ALA A 10 12.63 4.97 -5.66
CA ALA A 10 13.19 6.27 -5.28
C ALA A 10 13.70 6.30 -3.84
N PHE A 11 12.97 5.68 -2.88
CA PHE A 11 13.39 5.64 -1.48
C PHE A 11 14.73 4.92 -1.26
N PRO A 12 14.96 3.68 -1.72
CA PRO A 12 16.25 3.01 -1.57
C PRO A 12 17.36 3.67 -2.41
N VAL A 13 17.07 4.21 -3.60
CA VAL A 13 18.08 4.93 -4.39
C VAL A 13 18.54 6.19 -3.64
N MET A 14 17.62 6.99 -3.09
CA MET A 14 18.01 8.18 -2.35
C MET A 14 18.66 7.88 -1.00
N THR A 15 18.21 6.83 -0.31
CA THR A 15 18.70 6.52 1.04
C THR A 15 19.95 5.65 1.08
N LEU A 16 20.16 4.73 0.13
CA LEU A 16 21.31 3.83 0.06
C LEU A 16 22.38 4.30 -0.94
N LEU A 17 21.98 4.90 -2.07
CA LEU A 17 22.93 5.33 -3.10
C LEU A 17 23.43 6.77 -2.86
N LEU A 18 22.54 7.66 -2.45
CA LEU A 18 22.84 9.10 -2.29
C LEU A 18 23.06 9.55 -0.83
N HIS A 19 22.95 8.64 0.15
CA HIS A 19 23.06 8.94 1.60
C HIS A 19 22.18 10.12 2.07
N ILE A 20 21.03 10.34 1.42
CA ILE A 20 20.08 11.41 1.81
C ILE A 20 19.29 10.98 3.05
N ASP A 21 18.92 11.97 3.86
CA ASP A 21 18.07 11.80 5.03
C ASP A 21 16.76 11.07 4.69
N PRO A 22 16.33 10.06 5.49
CA PRO A 22 15.11 9.30 5.22
C PRO A 22 13.84 10.17 5.21
N ILE A 23 13.87 11.27 5.94
CA ILE A 23 12.76 12.24 6.03
C ILE A 23 12.53 12.89 4.65
N THR A 24 13.59 13.40 4.03
CA THR A 24 13.53 14.00 2.68
C THR A 24 13.14 12.97 1.63
N ALA A 25 13.66 11.74 1.73
CA ALA A 25 13.32 10.67 0.80
C ALA A 25 11.83 10.25 0.92
N ARG A 26 11.30 10.22 2.14
CA ARG A 26 9.88 9.96 2.41
C ARG A 26 9.00 11.05 1.82
N ASP A 27 9.29 12.31 2.11
CA ASP A 27 8.46 13.44 1.67
C ASP A 27 8.42 13.52 0.14
N PHE A 28 9.55 13.24 -0.51
CA PHE A 28 9.62 13.11 -1.96
C PHE A 28 8.79 11.94 -2.50
N SER A 29 8.83 10.77 -1.85
CA SER A 29 7.97 9.63 -2.21
C SER A 29 6.49 9.95 -2.07
N LEU A 30 6.08 10.65 -1.00
CA LEU A 30 4.69 11.10 -0.79
C LEU A 30 4.24 12.10 -1.86
N MET A 31 5.13 13.02 -2.26
CA MET A 31 4.85 13.95 -3.35
C MET A 31 4.63 13.20 -4.68
N ILE A 32 5.54 12.28 -5.03
CA ILE A 32 5.39 11.46 -6.25
C ILE A 32 4.10 10.65 -6.20
N GLN A 33 3.79 10.04 -5.05
CA GLN A 33 2.55 9.28 -4.89
C GLN A 33 1.31 10.15 -5.08
N THR A 34 1.27 11.34 -4.49
CA THR A 34 0.10 12.23 -4.61
C THR A 34 -0.18 12.58 -6.07
N PHE A 35 0.86 12.92 -6.84
CA PHE A 35 0.71 13.19 -8.28
C PHE A 35 0.41 11.93 -9.10
N GLY A 36 1.15 10.84 -8.86
CA GLY A 36 1.00 9.60 -9.62
C GLY A 36 -0.35 8.91 -9.37
N MET A 37 -0.73 8.76 -8.11
CA MET A 37 -2.00 8.14 -7.71
C MET A 37 -3.19 9.05 -8.01
N GLY A 38 -3.05 10.37 -7.92
CA GLY A 38 -4.09 11.31 -8.37
C GLY A 38 -4.39 11.18 -9.87
N CYS A 39 -3.35 11.13 -10.71
CA CYS A 39 -3.50 10.87 -12.15
C CYS A 39 -4.13 9.50 -12.42
N ALA A 40 -3.71 8.47 -11.69
CA ALA A 40 -4.24 7.12 -11.85
C ALA A 40 -5.70 6.98 -11.37
N LEU A 41 -6.08 7.70 -10.30
CA LEU A 41 -7.46 7.83 -9.84
C LEU A 41 -8.34 8.42 -10.96
N PHE A 42 -7.89 9.49 -11.60
CA PHE A 42 -8.60 10.09 -12.73
C PHE A 42 -8.79 9.09 -13.89
N VAL A 43 -7.75 8.32 -14.24
CA VAL A 43 -7.84 7.29 -15.28
C VAL A 43 -8.81 6.16 -14.89
N VAL A 44 -8.79 5.71 -13.64
CA VAL A 44 -9.72 4.66 -13.16
C VAL A 44 -11.17 5.14 -13.23
N LEU A 45 -11.43 6.38 -12.83
CA LEU A 45 -12.77 6.99 -12.92
C LEU A 45 -13.21 7.15 -14.37
N PHE A 46 -12.32 7.60 -15.26
CA PHE A 46 -12.61 7.79 -16.68
C PHE A 46 -12.87 6.45 -17.41
N MET A 47 -12.05 5.44 -17.15
CA MET A 47 -12.14 4.12 -17.78
C MET A 47 -13.18 3.20 -17.13
N ARG A 48 -13.83 3.63 -16.03
CA ARG A 48 -14.79 2.83 -15.22
C ARG A 48 -14.27 1.42 -14.93
N VAL A 49 -13.02 1.32 -14.50
CA VAL A 49 -12.41 0.02 -14.17
C VAL A 49 -13.14 -0.57 -12.95
N LYS A 50 -13.38 -1.88 -12.97
CA LYS A 50 -13.99 -2.58 -11.83
C LYS A 50 -13.07 -2.48 -10.61
N ILE A 51 -13.57 -1.81 -9.57
CA ILE A 51 -12.91 -1.63 -8.28
C ILE A 51 -13.74 -2.27 -7.17
N GLU A 52 -13.07 -2.69 -6.10
CA GLU A 52 -13.73 -3.24 -4.93
C GLU A 52 -13.98 -2.13 -3.90
N GLU A 53 -15.14 -1.48 -4.01
CA GLU A 53 -15.46 -0.26 -3.25
C GLU A 53 -15.51 -0.48 -1.74
N ARG A 54 -15.90 -1.68 -1.27
CA ARG A 54 -16.00 -1.92 0.17
C ARG A 54 -14.62 -2.07 0.76
N GLY A 55 -13.73 -2.79 0.09
CA GLY A 55 -12.35 -2.91 0.50
C GLY A 55 -11.59 -1.60 0.43
N LEU A 56 -11.89 -0.79 -0.58
CA LEU A 56 -11.43 0.58 -0.65
C LEU A 56 -11.88 1.38 0.59
N LEU A 57 -13.18 1.38 0.91
CA LEU A 57 -13.74 2.17 2.00
C LEU A 57 -13.17 1.76 3.36
N PHE A 58 -13.20 0.47 3.70
CA PHE A 58 -12.67 -0.04 4.96
C PHE A 58 -11.15 0.10 5.06
N GLY A 59 -10.44 -0.02 3.93
CA GLY A 59 -9.00 0.22 3.85
C GLY A 59 -8.64 1.67 4.15
N CYS A 60 -9.33 2.64 3.52
CA CYS A 60 -9.16 4.07 3.79
C CYS A 60 -9.50 4.43 5.24
N PHE A 61 -10.60 3.87 5.78
CA PHE A 61 -11.00 4.10 7.17
C PHE A 61 -9.94 3.64 8.18
N GLY A 62 -9.16 2.60 7.86
CA GLY A 62 -8.02 2.18 8.67
C GLY A 62 -6.76 3.01 8.40
N SER A 63 -6.45 3.29 7.13
CA SER A 63 -5.16 3.85 6.73
C SER A 63 -4.99 5.33 7.07
N ILE A 64 -6.04 6.14 6.99
CA ILE A 64 -5.99 7.56 7.36
C ILE A 64 -5.62 7.75 8.84
N PRO A 65 -6.34 7.15 9.82
CA PRO A 65 -5.96 7.28 11.23
C PRO A 65 -4.61 6.61 11.53
N GLY A 66 -4.27 5.52 10.85
CA GLY A 66 -2.96 4.88 10.98
C GLY A 66 -1.82 5.78 10.52
N MET A 67 -2.00 6.52 9.42
CA MET A 67 -1.03 7.47 8.90
C MET A 67 -0.89 8.70 9.80
N CYS A 68 -2.01 9.23 10.29
CA CYS A 68 -2.01 10.37 11.20
C CYS A 68 -1.29 10.04 12.53
N LEU A 69 -1.55 8.85 13.09
CA LEU A 69 -0.85 8.37 14.28
C LEU A 69 0.61 8.02 14.01
N GLY A 70 0.93 7.49 12.83
CA GLY A 70 2.31 7.23 12.42
C GLY A 70 3.14 8.51 12.38
N PHE A 71 2.62 9.59 11.82
CA PHE A 71 3.32 10.89 11.87
C PHE A 71 3.42 11.45 13.29
N ALA A 72 2.37 11.34 14.10
CA ALA A 72 2.35 11.94 15.44
C ALA A 72 3.25 11.21 16.46
N PHE A 73 3.37 9.88 16.39
CA PHE A 73 4.04 9.08 17.41
C PHE A 73 5.24 8.28 16.89
N VAL A 74 5.21 7.83 15.64
CA VAL A 74 6.20 6.89 15.11
C VAL A 74 7.40 7.62 14.48
N ASP A 75 7.22 8.83 13.96
CA ASP A 75 8.33 9.54 13.31
C ASP A 75 9.47 9.87 14.30
N ASP A 76 9.13 10.18 15.54
CA ASP A 76 10.06 10.60 16.61
C ASP A 76 10.70 9.42 17.36
N MET A 77 10.16 8.20 17.21
CA MET A 77 10.64 7.00 17.93
C MET A 77 11.70 6.18 17.17
N PHE A 78 11.87 6.40 15.87
CA PHE A 78 12.73 5.55 15.03
C PHE A 78 13.94 6.30 14.48
N ASP A 79 15.11 5.70 14.66
CA ASP A 79 16.35 6.17 14.06
C ASP A 79 16.34 5.97 12.53
N ALA A 80 17.12 6.80 11.83
CA ALA A 80 17.24 6.78 10.37
C ALA A 80 17.61 5.38 9.82
N ALA A 81 18.47 4.64 10.53
CA ALA A 81 18.85 3.28 10.13
C ALA A 81 17.70 2.28 10.26
N GLN A 82 16.88 2.41 11.31
CA GLN A 82 15.75 1.51 11.58
C GLN A 82 14.64 1.69 10.52
N LYS A 83 14.34 2.93 10.13
CA LYS A 83 13.38 3.23 9.05
C LYS A 83 13.78 2.55 7.73
N LYS A 84 15.07 2.58 7.37
CA LYS A 84 15.60 1.92 6.18
C LYS A 84 15.49 0.39 6.26
N MET A 85 15.86 -0.21 7.40
CA MET A 85 15.77 -1.67 7.58
C MET A 85 14.32 -2.17 7.53
N LEU A 86 13.38 -1.46 8.17
CA LEU A 86 11.96 -1.80 8.13
C LEU A 86 11.43 -1.75 6.70
N PHE A 87 11.74 -0.69 5.95
CA PHE A 87 11.35 -0.58 4.54
C PHE A 87 11.80 -1.79 3.71
N VAL A 88 13.09 -2.12 3.77
CA VAL A 88 13.66 -3.25 2.99
C VAL A 88 13.05 -4.59 3.42
N SER A 89 12.83 -4.79 4.73
CA SER A 89 12.25 -6.04 5.24
C SER A 89 10.80 -6.26 4.78
N ILE A 90 9.97 -5.21 4.79
CA ILE A 90 8.58 -5.25 4.34
C ILE A 90 8.54 -5.55 2.85
N TRP A 91 9.34 -4.82 2.06
CA TRP A 91 9.42 -5.02 0.61
C TRP A 91 9.91 -6.41 0.23
N SER A 92 10.92 -6.92 0.94
CA SER A 92 11.41 -8.29 0.75
C SER A 92 10.34 -9.32 1.08
N SER A 93 9.65 -9.18 2.22
CA SER A 93 8.56 -10.09 2.61
C SER A 93 7.42 -10.09 1.59
N PHE A 94 7.10 -8.92 1.04
CA PHE A 94 6.08 -8.75 0.02
C PHE A 94 6.48 -9.41 -1.30
N ALA A 95 7.73 -9.20 -1.75
CA ALA A 95 8.26 -9.82 -2.96
C ALA A 95 8.26 -11.36 -2.85
N ILE A 96 8.65 -11.90 -1.69
CA ILE A 96 8.61 -13.34 -1.41
C ILE A 96 7.16 -13.84 -1.42
N ALA A 97 6.23 -13.12 -0.78
CA ALA A 97 4.82 -13.48 -0.75
C ALA A 97 4.22 -13.53 -2.17
N LEU A 98 4.52 -12.55 -3.02
CA LEU A 98 4.09 -12.55 -4.42
C LEU A 98 4.74 -13.66 -5.24
N PHE A 99 6.03 -13.93 -5.01
CA PHE A 99 6.73 -15.02 -5.68
C PHE A 99 6.09 -16.38 -5.36
N LEU A 100 5.82 -16.64 -4.08
CA LEU A 100 5.12 -17.84 -3.62
C LEU A 100 3.71 -17.93 -4.20
N LEU A 101 2.99 -16.79 -4.27
CA LEU A 101 1.65 -16.73 -4.81
C LEU A 101 1.60 -17.01 -6.32
N ASN A 102 2.53 -16.41 -7.08
CA ASN A 102 2.64 -16.59 -8.53
C ASN A 102 3.11 -18.00 -8.91
N SER A 103 3.87 -18.66 -8.03
CA SER A 103 4.23 -20.08 -8.20
C SER A 103 3.02 -21.02 -8.12
N GLN A 104 1.89 -20.60 -7.55
CA GLN A 104 0.66 -21.39 -7.40
C GLN A 104 -0.34 -21.09 -8.54
N LYS A 105 -0.01 -21.47 -9.78
CA LYS A 105 -0.78 -21.18 -11.01
C LYS A 105 -2.22 -21.77 -11.09
N LYS A 106 -2.67 -22.57 -10.12
CA LYS A 106 -3.97 -23.28 -10.13
C LYS A 106 -5.03 -22.74 -9.15
N ARG A 107 -5.03 -21.43 -8.84
CA ARG A 107 -6.06 -20.85 -7.96
C ARG A 107 -7.28 -20.37 -8.74
N LEU A 108 -8.47 -20.75 -8.27
CA LEU A 108 -9.72 -20.09 -8.64
C LEU A 108 -9.70 -18.68 -8.05
N THR A 109 -9.52 -17.70 -8.93
CA THR A 109 -9.40 -16.28 -8.56
C THR A 109 -10.77 -15.63 -8.62
N TYR A 110 -11.18 -14.94 -7.55
CA TYR A 110 -12.49 -14.30 -7.48
C TYR A 110 -12.40 -12.83 -7.90
N ALA A 111 -13.38 -12.35 -8.67
CA ALA A 111 -13.45 -10.96 -9.15
C ALA A 111 -14.03 -9.99 -8.10
N SER A 112 -14.55 -10.51 -6.99
CA SER A 112 -15.16 -9.74 -5.90
C SER A 112 -15.10 -10.57 -4.62
N ILE A 113 -15.03 -9.94 -3.44
CA ILE A 113 -15.06 -10.64 -2.14
C ILE A 113 -16.40 -11.39 -2.01
N PRO A 114 -16.41 -12.74 -2.03
CA PRO A 114 -17.61 -13.51 -1.73
C PRO A 114 -17.86 -13.46 -0.22
N ASP A 115 -19.12 -13.28 0.21
CA ASP A 115 -19.54 -13.25 1.62
C ASP A 115 -18.79 -12.23 2.50
N PHE A 116 -19.28 -10.99 2.45
CA PHE A 116 -18.78 -9.88 3.27
C PHE A 116 -19.23 -10.06 4.73
N LYS A 117 -18.36 -10.67 5.55
CA LYS A 117 -18.56 -10.81 7.00
C LYS A 117 -17.82 -9.70 7.75
N LEU A 118 -18.35 -9.28 8.91
CA LEU A 118 -17.74 -8.27 9.81
C LEU A 118 -16.27 -8.58 10.14
N TRP A 119 -15.91 -9.86 10.28
CA TRP A 119 -14.52 -10.28 10.50
C TRP A 119 -13.57 -9.84 9.37
N LYS A 120 -14.03 -9.92 8.12
CA LYS A 120 -13.24 -9.51 6.95
C LYS A 120 -13.03 -8.00 6.92
N ALA A 121 -14.07 -7.24 7.29
CA ALA A 121 -13.97 -5.79 7.43
C ALA A 121 -12.99 -5.40 8.55
N ALA A 122 -13.05 -6.06 9.71
CA ALA A 122 -12.12 -5.82 10.81
C ALA A 122 -10.66 -6.07 10.42
N VAL A 123 -10.38 -7.18 9.71
CA VAL A 123 -9.04 -7.48 9.17
C VAL A 123 -8.58 -6.41 8.18
N LEU A 124 -9.48 -5.89 7.35
CA LEU A 124 -9.14 -4.88 6.37
C LEU A 124 -8.83 -3.53 7.02
N VAL A 125 -9.63 -3.13 8.03
CA VAL A 125 -9.40 -1.92 8.82
C VAL A 125 -8.09 -2.02 9.61
N SER A 126 -7.84 -3.14 10.29
CA SER A 126 -6.60 -3.34 11.06
C SER A 126 -5.37 -3.30 10.16
N THR A 127 -5.49 -3.84 8.95
CA THR A 127 -4.39 -3.86 7.99
C THR A 127 -4.18 -2.52 7.32
N GLY A 128 -5.26 -1.81 6.99
CA GLY A 128 -5.21 -0.42 6.56
C GLY A 128 -4.50 0.44 7.60
N PHE A 129 -4.82 0.26 8.89
CA PHE A 129 -4.20 0.96 10.00
C PHE A 129 -2.69 0.72 10.11
N ILE A 130 -2.28 -0.55 10.12
CA ILE A 130 -0.86 -0.92 10.16
C ILE A 130 -0.14 -0.40 8.91
N GLY A 131 -0.75 -0.52 7.73
CA GLY A 131 -0.23 -0.01 6.48
C GLY A 131 -0.12 1.53 6.44
N GLY A 132 -1.04 2.25 7.09
CA GLY A 132 -1.00 3.70 7.26
C GLY A 132 0.20 4.13 8.11
N ILE A 133 0.47 3.41 9.21
CA ILE A 133 1.66 3.64 10.03
C ILE A 133 2.93 3.46 9.17
N PHE A 134 2.99 2.39 8.37
CA PHE A 134 4.12 2.16 7.45
C PHE A 134 4.27 3.27 6.40
N THR A 135 3.15 3.75 5.87
CA THR A 135 3.13 4.87 4.91
C THR A 135 3.75 6.14 5.51
N SER A 136 3.62 6.35 6.82
CA SER A 136 4.10 7.56 7.50
C SER A 136 5.63 7.70 7.57
N PHE A 137 6.39 6.61 7.43
CA PHE A 137 7.86 6.68 7.42
C PHE A 137 8.48 6.26 6.09
N ALA A 138 7.85 5.36 5.34
CA ALA A 138 8.33 4.90 4.04
C ALA A 138 7.80 5.74 2.87
N GLY A 139 6.72 6.48 3.10
CA GLY A 139 6.02 7.21 2.04
C GLY A 139 5.21 6.31 1.10
N SER A 140 5.08 5.02 1.41
CA SER A 140 4.25 3.99 0.72
C SER A 140 4.15 2.75 1.63
N GLY A 141 3.00 2.05 1.67
CA GLY A 141 2.83 0.89 2.56
C GLY A 141 1.38 0.43 2.76
N ALA A 142 0.41 1.35 2.80
CA ALA A 142 -1.01 1.00 2.95
C ALA A 142 -1.53 0.21 1.73
N ASP A 143 -1.12 0.63 0.55
CA ASP A 143 -1.35 -0.04 -0.73
C ASP A 143 -0.78 -1.47 -0.73
N ILE A 144 0.46 -1.67 -0.27
CA ILE A 144 1.12 -2.98 -0.24
C ILE A 144 0.38 -3.90 0.72
N CYS A 145 0.10 -3.44 1.93
CA CYS A 145 -0.59 -4.24 2.94
C CYS A 145 -2.01 -4.62 2.48
N VAL A 146 -2.78 -3.67 1.93
CA VAL A 146 -4.14 -3.92 1.44
C VAL A 146 -4.11 -4.81 0.18
N PHE A 147 -3.14 -4.63 -0.71
CA PHE A 147 -2.93 -5.49 -1.88
C PHE A 147 -2.59 -6.92 -1.46
N SER A 148 -1.64 -7.10 -0.52
CA SER A 148 -1.26 -8.40 0.04
C SER A 148 -2.46 -9.13 0.63
N ILE A 149 -3.26 -8.46 1.46
CA ILE A 149 -4.42 -9.12 2.07
C ILE A 149 -5.50 -9.43 1.04
N SER A 150 -5.76 -8.51 0.12
CA SER A 150 -6.74 -8.74 -0.96
C SER A 150 -6.37 -9.93 -1.84
N THR A 151 -5.08 -10.08 -2.17
CA THR A 151 -4.58 -11.17 -3.03
C THR A 151 -4.36 -12.48 -2.27
N LEU A 152 -3.82 -12.45 -1.06
CA LEU A 152 -3.51 -13.65 -0.26
C LEU A 152 -4.71 -14.18 0.53
N LEU A 153 -5.41 -13.30 1.25
CA LEU A 153 -6.49 -13.68 2.17
C LEU A 153 -7.83 -13.79 1.43
N PHE A 154 -8.16 -12.81 0.58
CA PHE A 154 -9.41 -12.78 -0.17
C PHE A 154 -9.34 -13.43 -1.55
N ARG A 155 -8.13 -13.81 -2.01
CA ARG A 155 -7.88 -14.44 -3.33
C ARG A 155 -8.51 -13.63 -4.48
N ILE A 156 -8.51 -12.31 -4.33
CA ILE A 156 -8.97 -11.38 -5.37
C ILE A 156 -7.94 -11.36 -6.49
N SER A 157 -8.41 -11.24 -7.73
CA SER A 157 -7.53 -11.12 -8.89
C SER A 157 -6.66 -9.87 -8.80
N GLU A 158 -5.38 -10.01 -9.10
CA GLU A 158 -4.44 -8.89 -9.22
C GLU A 158 -4.98 -7.80 -10.16
N LYS A 159 -5.71 -8.18 -11.23
CA LYS A 159 -6.33 -7.24 -12.16
C LYS A 159 -7.37 -6.31 -11.53
N THR A 160 -7.96 -6.70 -10.40
CA THR A 160 -8.98 -5.94 -9.66
C THR A 160 -8.39 -5.34 -8.39
N ALA A 161 -7.45 -6.03 -7.75
CA ALA A 161 -6.77 -5.54 -6.55
C ALA A 161 -5.87 -4.33 -6.84
N THR A 162 -5.11 -4.33 -7.93
CA THR A 162 -4.21 -3.22 -8.30
C THR A 162 -4.94 -1.88 -8.50
N PRO A 163 -6.02 -1.77 -9.30
CA PRO A 163 -6.73 -0.49 -9.42
C PRO A 163 -7.41 -0.09 -8.10
N THR A 164 -7.84 -1.04 -7.27
CA THR A 164 -8.45 -0.74 -5.97
C THR A 164 -7.45 -0.09 -5.02
N THR A 165 -6.20 -0.58 -4.96
CA THR A 165 -5.16 -0.04 -4.07
C THR A 165 -4.61 1.30 -4.56
N VAL A 166 -4.60 1.53 -5.88
CA VAL A 166 -4.30 2.84 -6.48
C VAL A 166 -5.30 3.91 -6.02
N VAL A 167 -6.60 3.59 -6.12
CA VAL A 167 -7.67 4.49 -5.68
C VAL A 167 -7.60 4.72 -4.18
N LEU A 168 -7.24 3.69 -3.41
CA LEU A 168 -7.04 3.80 -1.96
C LEU A 168 -5.94 4.81 -1.63
N MET A 169 -4.79 4.73 -2.30
CA MET A 169 -3.72 5.69 -2.08
C MET A 169 -4.04 7.09 -2.58
N GLY A 170 -4.73 7.21 -3.71
CA GLY A 170 -5.22 8.50 -4.20
C GLY A 170 -6.12 9.18 -3.17
N ASN A 171 -7.07 8.45 -2.58
CA ASN A 171 -7.96 8.98 -1.54
C ASN A 171 -7.28 9.20 -0.18
N GLN A 172 -6.16 8.53 0.10
CA GLN A 172 -5.41 8.73 1.34
C GLN A 172 -4.48 9.95 1.26
N CYS A 173 -3.94 10.25 0.07
CA CYS A 173 -3.01 11.37 -0.15
C CYS A 173 -3.70 12.68 -0.56
N CYS A 174 -4.94 12.63 -1.07
CA CYS A 174 -5.76 13.81 -1.34
C CYS A 174 -6.52 14.27 -0.10
#